data_AF-A0A9E3S846-F1
#
_entry.id   AF-A0A9E3S846-F1
#
_cell.length_a   1.000
_cell.length_b   1.000
_cell.length_c   1.000
_cell.angle_alpha   90.00
_cell.angle_beta   90.00
_cell.angle_gamma   90.00
#
_symmetry.space_group_name_H-M   'P 1'
#
loop_
_entity.id
_entity.type
_entity.pdbx_description
1 polymer ?
#
loop_
_entity_poly.entity_id
_entity_poly.type
_entity_poly.pdbx_seq_one_letter_code
_entity_poly.pdbx_strand_id
1 'polypeptide(L)'
;ITVAQFLSGKTITEICTHRNLSQTVVESHLLNALKLKQLSAKMVLADNKLEEIIRELRSNDYNINKVKIIFGDKYSFFDIRVAAAHI
;
A
#
# COMPACT_ATOMS: atom_id res chain seq x y z
N ILE A 1 -16.35 5.29 -0.36
CA ILE A 1 -16.24 5.81 1.02
C ILE A 1 -14.79 5.76 1.54
N THR A 2 -14.15 4.59 1.66
CA THR A 2 -12.73 4.48 2.14
C THR A 2 -11.78 5.40 1.40
N VAL A 3 -11.78 5.32 0.06
CA VAL A 3 -10.86 6.08 -0.80
C VAL A 3 -11.10 7.58 -0.65
N ALA A 4 -12.35 8.02 -0.59
CA ALA A 4 -12.68 9.43 -0.39
C ALA A 4 -12.16 9.98 0.95
N GLN A 5 -12.27 9.20 2.04
CA GLN A 5 -11.71 9.60 3.33
C GLN A 5 -10.17 9.63 3.33
N PHE A 6 -9.54 8.70 2.61
CA PHE A 6 -8.09 8.71 2.45
C PHE A 6 -7.62 9.94 1.65
N LEU A 7 -8.28 10.23 0.54
CA LEU A 7 -8.00 11.41 -0.30
C LEU A 7 -8.28 12.73 0.43
N SER A 8 -9.17 12.74 1.44
CA SER A 8 -9.38 13.90 2.32
C SER A 8 -8.32 14.01 3.43
N GLY A 9 -7.25 13.22 3.38
CA GLY A 9 -6.13 13.29 4.30
C GLY A 9 -6.24 12.43 5.56
N LYS A 10 -7.27 11.57 5.70
CA LYS A 10 -7.34 10.65 6.83
C LYS A 10 -6.36 9.50 6.65
N THR A 11 -5.69 9.15 7.74
CA THR A 11 -4.86 7.96 7.84
C THR A 11 -5.69 6.68 7.82
N ILE A 12 -5.06 5.54 7.49
CA ILE A 12 -5.69 4.22 7.54
C ILE A 12 -6.30 3.97 8.94
N THR A 13 -5.57 4.30 10.00
CA THR A 13 -6.03 4.13 11.38
C THR A 13 -7.28 4.96 11.69
N GLU A 14 -7.32 6.23 11.28
CA GLU A 14 -8.49 7.09 11.48
C GLU A 14 -9.71 6.58 10.69
N ILE A 15 -9.49 6.04 9.49
CA ILE A 15 -10.55 5.43 8.69
C ILE A 15 -11.09 4.18 9.36
N CYS A 16 -10.21 3.31 9.88
CA CYS A 16 -10.59 2.13 10.65
C CYS A 16 -11.49 2.51 11.84
N THR A 17 -11.06 3.46 12.65
CA THR A 17 -11.82 3.94 13.82
C THR A 17 -13.14 4.57 13.41
N HIS A 18 -13.13 5.50 12.46
CA HIS A 18 -14.34 6.22 12.06
C HIS A 18 -15.39 5.31 11.39
N ARG A 19 -14.97 4.23 10.73
CA ARG A 19 -15.88 3.33 10.00
C ARG A 19 -16.10 2.00 10.70
N ASN A 20 -15.48 1.79 11.86
CA ASN A 20 -15.47 0.52 12.57
C ASN A 20 -15.07 -0.65 11.66
N LEU A 21 -13.95 -0.48 10.93
CA LEU A 21 -13.40 -1.48 10.01
C LEU A 21 -12.03 -1.95 10.50
N SER A 22 -11.68 -3.19 10.15
CA SER A 22 -10.32 -3.67 10.37
C SER A 22 -9.36 -3.02 9.37
N GLN A 23 -8.08 -2.93 9.77
CA GLN A 23 -7.01 -2.43 8.91
C GLN A 23 -6.95 -3.17 7.58
N THR A 24 -7.04 -4.51 7.61
CA THR A 24 -7.02 -5.36 6.41
C THR A 24 -8.12 -5.00 5.41
N VAL A 25 -9.32 -4.63 5.88
CA VAL A 25 -10.43 -4.22 5.01
C VAL A 25 -10.14 -2.86 4.38
N VAL A 26 -9.64 -1.90 5.16
CA VAL A 26 -9.25 -0.57 4.65
C VAL A 26 -8.14 -0.70 3.61
N GLU A 27 -7.09 -1.45 3.91
CA GLU A 27 -5.97 -1.73 2.99
C GLU A 27 -6.45 -2.40 1.69
N SER A 28 -7.36 -3.38 1.79
CA SER A 28 -7.93 -4.05 0.62
C SER A 28 -8.70 -3.08 -0.29
N HIS A 29 -9.46 -2.15 0.30
CA HIS A 29 -10.14 -1.10 -0.45
C HIS A 29 -9.15 -0.16 -1.17
N LEU A 30 -8.06 0.23 -0.51
CA LEU A 30 -7.04 1.09 -1.11
C LEU A 30 -6.29 0.37 -2.25
N LEU A 31 -5.93 -0.90 -2.04
CA LEU A 31 -5.31 -1.73 -3.09
C LEU A 31 -6.22 -1.89 -4.31
N ASN A 32 -7.53 -2.09 -4.09
CA ASN A 32 -8.48 -2.14 -5.20
C ASN A 32 -8.55 -0.80 -5.95
N ALA A 33 -8.52 0.33 -5.23
CA ALA A 33 -8.51 1.65 -5.85
C ALA A 33 -7.25 1.93 -6.69
N LEU A 34 -6.09 1.45 -6.23
CA LEU A 34 -4.84 1.49 -7.01
C LEU A 34 -4.99 0.72 -8.33
N LYS A 35 -5.50 -0.52 -8.28
CA LYS A 35 -5.74 -1.34 -9.48
C LYS A 35 -6.71 -0.69 -10.46
N LEU A 36 -7.73 0.01 -9.96
CA LEU A 36 -8.70 0.76 -10.75
C LEU A 36 -8.19 2.13 -11.21
N LYS A 37 -6.93 2.49 -10.93
CA LYS A 37 -6.32 3.79 -11.24
C LYS A 37 -7.08 4.99 -10.63
N GLN A 38 -7.84 4.75 -9.56
CA GLN A 38 -8.56 5.78 -8.79
C GLN A 38 -7.69 6.39 -7.69
N LEU A 39 -6.57 5.74 -7.37
CA LEU A 39 -5.58 6.17 -6.40
C LEU A 39 -4.19 5.92 -7.03
N SER A 40 -3.23 6.79 -6.75
CA SER A 40 -1.83 6.59 -7.15
C SER A 40 -1.03 6.05 -5.97
N ALA A 41 -0.09 5.13 -6.24
CA ALA A 41 0.80 4.58 -5.21
C ALA A 41 1.63 5.68 -4.51
N LYS A 42 1.98 6.75 -5.23
CA LYS A 42 2.68 7.93 -4.70
C LYS A 42 1.87 8.74 -3.70
N MET A 43 0.55 8.55 -3.66
CA MET A 43 -0.31 9.16 -2.64
C MET A 43 -0.37 8.32 -1.36
N VAL A 44 0.12 7.07 -1.41
CA VAL A 44 0.09 6.13 -0.30
C VAL A 44 1.48 5.96 0.32
N LEU A 45 2.53 5.95 -0.50
CA LEU A 45 3.91 5.83 -0.08
C LEU A 45 4.70 7.04 -0.54
N ALA A 46 5.63 7.49 0.30
CA ALA A 46 6.64 8.47 -0.10
C ALA A 46 7.51 7.92 -1.24
N ASP A 47 7.93 8.79 -2.17
CA ASP A 47 8.65 8.39 -3.38
C ASP A 47 9.90 7.55 -3.09
N ASN A 48 10.71 7.92 -2.09
CA ASN A 48 11.90 7.16 -1.70
C ASN A 48 11.58 5.72 -1.27
N LYS A 49 10.49 5.55 -0.51
CA LYS A 49 10.01 4.24 -0.05
C LYS A 49 9.47 3.43 -1.23
N LEU A 50 8.70 4.06 -2.10
CA LEU A 50 8.13 3.41 -3.29
C LEU A 50 9.24 2.88 -4.21
N GLU A 51 10.21 3.72 -4.56
CA GLU A 51 11.33 3.34 -5.44
C GLU A 51 12.19 2.23 -4.85
N GLU A 52 12.45 2.27 -3.53
CA GLU A 52 13.20 1.21 -2.86
C GLU A 52 12.48 -0.14 -2.96
N ILE A 53 11.17 -0.17 -2.72
CA ILE A 53 10.38 -1.40 -2.78
C ILE A 53 10.28 -1.91 -4.23
N ILE A 54 10.08 -1.01 -5.21
CA ILE A 54 10.02 -1.37 -6.63
C ILE A 54 11.33 -2.00 -7.09
N ARG A 55 12.47 -1.41 -6.73
CA ARG A 55 13.79 -1.97 -7.05
C ARG A 55 13.91 -3.40 -6.54
N GLU A 56 13.47 -3.64 -5.32
CA GLU A 56 13.60 -4.97 -4.71
C GLU A 56 12.61 -5.99 -5.26
N LEU A 57 11.41 -5.56 -5.63
CA LEU A 57 10.47 -6.38 -6.40
C LEU A 57 11.06 -6.78 -7.75
N ARG A 58 11.65 -5.86 -8.50
CA ARG A 58 12.28 -6.16 -9.80
C ARG A 58 13.44 -7.14 -9.68
N SER A 59 14.26 -7.02 -8.64
CA SER A 59 15.38 -7.94 -8.37
C SER A 59 14.96 -9.33 -7.90
N ASN A 60 13.70 -9.52 -7.51
CA ASN A 60 13.18 -10.76 -6.92
C ASN A 60 11.96 -11.32 -7.68
N ASP A 61 11.90 -11.14 -9.00
CA ASP A 61 10.82 -11.64 -9.87
C ASP A 61 9.42 -11.24 -9.40
N TYR A 62 9.30 -10.03 -8.84
CA TYR A 62 8.07 -9.49 -8.28
C TYR A 62 7.45 -10.33 -7.15
N ASN A 63 8.26 -11.17 -6.50
CA ASN A 63 7.79 -12.03 -5.42
C ASN A 63 7.65 -11.26 -4.10
N ILE A 64 6.41 -10.90 -3.77
CA ILE A 64 6.05 -10.15 -2.55
C ILE A 64 6.56 -10.83 -1.27
N ASN A 65 6.47 -12.16 -1.18
CA ASN A 65 6.87 -12.89 0.02
C ASN A 65 8.39 -12.86 0.21
N LYS A 66 9.17 -13.04 -0.87
CA LYS A 66 10.63 -12.90 -0.84
C LYS A 66 11.04 -11.50 -0.41
N VAL A 67 10.44 -10.48 -1.03
CA VAL A 67 10.72 -9.07 -0.70
C VAL A 67 10.36 -8.74 0.75
N LYS A 68 9.25 -9.29 1.26
CA LYS A 68 8.89 -9.12 2.68
C LYS A 68 9.92 -9.75 3.61
N ILE A 69 10.44 -10.92 3.28
CA ILE A 69 11.51 -11.56 4.06
C ILE A 69 12.77 -10.69 4.06
N ILE A 70 13.18 -10.16 2.91
CA ILE A 70 14.37 -9.29 2.77
C ILE A 70 14.24 -8.03 3.62
N PHE A 71 13.08 -7.36 3.58
CA PHE A 71 12.88 -6.12 4.32
C PHE A 71 12.63 -6.32 5.83
N GLY A 72 12.29 -7.53 6.28
CA GLY A 72 11.91 -7.78 7.66
C GLY A 72 10.78 -6.82 8.09
N ASP A 73 10.97 -6.12 9.21
CA ASP A 73 9.96 -5.19 9.74
C ASP A 73 10.01 -3.79 9.13
N LYS A 74 10.95 -3.51 8.24
CA LYS A 74 11.09 -2.19 7.60
C LYS A 74 9.81 -1.79 6.86
N TYR A 75 9.21 -2.73 6.14
CA TYR A 75 8.01 -2.50 5.32
C TYR A 75 6.93 -3.54 5.57
N SER A 76 5.68 -3.09 5.61
CA SER A 76 4.53 -3.96 5.78
C SER A 76 4.19 -4.71 4.48
N PHE A 77 3.40 -5.78 4.57
CA PHE A 77 2.84 -6.42 3.38
C PHE A 77 1.98 -5.45 2.55
N PHE A 78 1.33 -4.48 3.21
CA PHE A 78 0.56 -3.45 2.52
C PHE A 78 1.46 -2.58 1.64
N ASP A 79 2.57 -2.05 2.19
CA ASP A 79 3.53 -1.24 1.45
C ASP A 79 4.04 -1.96 0.20
N ILE A 80 4.41 -3.23 0.36
CA ILE A 80 4.93 -4.04 -0.75
C ILE A 80 3.86 -4.26 -1.82
N ARG A 81 2.61 -4.49 -1.42
CA ARG A 81 1.48 -4.64 -2.35
C ARG A 81 1.12 -3.33 -3.06
N VAL A 82 1.27 -2.19 -2.39
CA VAL A 82 1.09 -0.87 -3.01
C VAL A 82 2.12 -0.64 -4.11
N ALA A 83 3.39 -0.91 -3.82
CA ALA A 83 4.46 -0.82 -4.81
C ALA A 83 4.26 -1.80 -5.97
N ALA A 84 3.87 -3.05 -5.68
CA ALA A 84 3.57 -4.05 -6.70
C ALA A 84 2.36 -3.68 -7.58
N ALA A 85 1.40 -2.91 -7.06
CA ALA A 85 0.26 -2.41 -7.84
C ALA A 85 0.60 -1.17 -8.70
N HIS A 86 1.77 -0.56 -8.52
CA HIS A 86 2.22 0.60 -9.28
C HIS A 86 2.83 0.24 -10.64
N ILE A 87 3.40 -0.96 -10.72
CA ILE A 87 4.14 -1.50 -11.88
C ILE A 87 3.24 -2.36 -12.77
#